data_AF-A0A7C5INS6-F1
#
_entry.id   AF-A0A7C5INS6-F1
#
_cell.length_a   1.000
_cell.length_b   1.000
_cell.length_c   1.000
_cell.angle_alpha   90.00
_cell.angle_beta   90.00
_cell.angle_gamma   90.00
#
_symmetry.space_group_name_H-M   'P 1'
#
loop_
_entity.id
_entity.type
_entity.pdbx_description
1 polymer ?
#
loop_
_entity_poly.entity_id
_entity_poly.type
_entity_poly.pdbx_seq_one_letter_code
_entity_poly.pdbx_strand_id
1 'polypeptide(L)'
;GVMPNLDVGKEQYNAYIRNGLMLQLRRLEVGETIQEAHMRNRQLIAKWVLEKGAEANVIERKSRDNKTYFVINDYNKLRDLFGQLLREIQRIKSEGDYAAGKALVENYGVQVDPEIHQEVLDRVEKLGIAPYSGFINPVLTPVMGEDGKITDVKISYPEDFTLQHLFYAKNYGLLPIYN
;
A
#
# COMPACT_ATOMS: atom_id res chain seq x y z
N GLY A 1 26.79 1.21 -0.57
CA GLY A 1 25.77 1.15 -1.63
C GLY A 1 24.38 1.30 -1.03
N VAL A 2 23.32 1.35 -1.85
CA VAL A 2 21.93 1.59 -1.41
C VAL A 2 21.26 0.41 -0.69
N MET A 3 21.85 -0.79 -0.73
CA MET A 3 21.36 -1.98 -0.05
C MET A 3 22.53 -2.87 0.41
N PRO A 4 22.41 -3.60 1.54
CA PRO A 4 23.47 -4.47 2.05
C PRO A 4 23.66 -5.74 1.20
N ASN A 5 22.60 -6.27 0.60
CA ASN A 5 22.62 -7.39 -0.34
C ASN A 5 21.31 -7.43 -1.15
N LEU A 6 21.17 -8.40 -2.06
CA LEU A 6 20.00 -8.54 -2.93
C LEU A 6 18.76 -9.12 -2.24
N ASP A 7 18.89 -9.72 -1.06
CA ASP A 7 17.75 -10.32 -0.36
C ASP A 7 16.74 -9.26 0.10
N VAL A 8 17.20 -8.02 0.33
CA VAL A 8 16.32 -6.86 0.56
C VAL A 8 15.38 -6.63 -0.63
N GLY A 9 15.86 -6.77 -1.86
CA GLY A 9 15.03 -6.66 -3.06
C GLY A 9 14.04 -7.83 -3.21
N LYS A 10 14.46 -9.04 -2.85
CA LYS A 10 13.59 -10.23 -2.86
C LYS A 10 12.48 -10.11 -1.82
N GLU A 11 12.77 -9.58 -0.62
CA GLU A 11 11.76 -9.30 0.39
C GLU A 11 10.70 -8.34 -0.16
N GLN A 12 11.13 -7.23 -0.77
CA GLN A 12 10.19 -6.27 -1.33
C GLN A 12 9.31 -6.87 -2.43
N TYR A 13 9.85 -7.79 -3.25
CA TYR A 13 9.04 -8.52 -4.25
C TYR A 13 8.00 -9.40 -3.57
N ASN A 14 8.37 -10.15 -2.53
CA ASN A 14 7.41 -10.95 -1.74
C ASN A 14 6.33 -10.06 -1.12
N ALA A 15 6.73 -8.94 -0.49
CA ALA A 15 5.83 -8.01 0.16
C ALA A 15 4.83 -7.41 -0.85
N TYR A 16 5.32 -7.03 -2.04
CA TYR A 16 4.50 -6.46 -3.10
C TYR A 16 3.48 -7.47 -3.66
N ILE A 17 3.91 -8.69 -4.00
CA ILE A 17 3.02 -9.75 -4.49
C ILE A 17 1.98 -10.13 -3.45
N ARG A 18 2.40 -10.33 -2.19
CA ARG A 18 1.49 -10.59 -1.06
C ARG A 18 0.48 -9.46 -0.88
N ASN A 19 0.90 -8.20 -1.02
CA ASN A 19 0.01 -7.06 -0.88
C ASN A 19 -0.99 -6.96 -2.03
N GLY A 20 -0.50 -7.00 -3.26
CA GLY A 20 -1.31 -6.85 -4.48
C GLY A 20 -2.36 -7.94 -4.65
N LEU A 21 -2.04 -9.19 -4.30
CA LEU A 21 -2.93 -10.34 -4.49
C LEU A 21 -3.82 -10.67 -3.28
N MET A 22 -3.48 -10.21 -2.07
CA MET A 22 -4.21 -10.60 -0.86
C MET A 22 -4.33 -9.49 0.18
N LEU A 23 -3.21 -9.06 0.78
CA LEU A 23 -3.25 -8.32 2.05
C LEU A 23 -4.02 -7.00 1.95
N GLN A 24 -4.03 -6.34 0.78
CA GLN A 24 -4.77 -5.09 0.61
C GLN A 24 -6.29 -5.26 0.66
N LEU A 25 -6.82 -6.46 0.39
CA LEU A 25 -8.26 -6.72 0.34
C LEU A 25 -8.95 -6.59 1.71
N ARG A 26 -8.18 -6.61 2.80
CA ARG A 26 -8.68 -6.32 4.17
C ARG A 26 -9.27 -4.91 4.34
N ARG A 27 -9.12 -4.04 3.32
CA ARG A 27 -9.61 -2.66 3.29
C ARG A 27 -10.98 -2.52 2.63
N LEU A 28 -11.50 -3.61 2.05
CA LEU A 28 -12.74 -3.64 1.28
C LEU A 28 -13.83 -4.35 2.06
N GLU A 29 -15.07 -3.89 1.88
CA GLU A 29 -16.28 -4.59 2.32
C GLU A 29 -16.65 -5.73 1.37
N VAL A 30 -17.30 -6.77 1.89
CA VAL A 30 -17.66 -7.96 1.09
C VAL A 30 -18.52 -7.57 -0.11
N GLY A 31 -18.10 -8.00 -1.30
CA GLY A 31 -18.78 -7.69 -2.57
C GLY A 31 -18.28 -6.43 -3.26
N GLU A 32 -17.40 -5.64 -2.64
CA GLU A 32 -16.78 -4.50 -3.29
C GLU A 32 -15.71 -4.89 -4.31
N THR A 33 -15.52 -4.00 -5.28
CA THR A 33 -14.38 -4.05 -6.21
C THR A 33 -13.38 -2.95 -5.85
N ILE A 34 -12.12 -3.09 -6.26
CA ILE A 34 -11.10 -2.09 -5.94
C ILE A 34 -11.40 -0.78 -6.68
N GLN A 35 -11.57 0.31 -5.92
CA GLN A 35 -11.81 1.65 -6.48
C GLN A 35 -10.57 2.55 -6.49
N GLU A 36 -9.80 2.51 -5.41
CA GLU A 36 -8.71 3.45 -5.16
C GLU A 36 -7.50 3.17 -6.09
N ALA A 37 -6.94 4.22 -6.68
CA ALA A 37 -5.92 4.12 -7.73
C ALA A 37 -4.63 3.42 -7.27
N HIS A 38 -4.20 3.64 -6.02
CA HIS A 38 -3.05 2.97 -5.44
C HIS A 38 -3.28 1.48 -5.24
N MET A 39 -4.46 1.07 -4.77
CA MET A 39 -4.84 -0.34 -4.66
C MET A 39 -4.98 -1.00 -6.04
N ARG A 40 -5.58 -0.31 -7.01
CA ARG A 40 -5.74 -0.80 -8.38
C ARG A 40 -4.41 -1.11 -9.04
N ASN A 41 -3.42 -0.20 -8.98
CA ASN A 41 -2.14 -0.46 -9.64
C ASN A 41 -1.35 -1.61 -8.98
N ARG A 42 -1.43 -1.76 -7.65
CA ARG A 42 -0.79 -2.88 -6.95
C ARG A 42 -1.39 -4.21 -7.39
N GLN A 43 -2.73 -4.28 -7.46
CA GLN A 43 -3.41 -5.49 -7.92
C GLN A 43 -3.10 -5.76 -9.40
N LEU A 44 -3.16 -4.73 -10.25
CA LEU A 44 -2.88 -4.81 -11.68
C LEU A 44 -1.52 -5.45 -11.92
N ILE A 45 -0.47 -4.89 -11.32
CA ILE A 45 0.90 -5.38 -11.49
C ILE A 45 1.01 -6.83 -11.01
N ALA A 46 0.49 -7.14 -9.82
CA ALA A 46 0.63 -8.46 -9.23
C ALA A 46 -0.17 -9.55 -9.97
N LYS A 47 -1.41 -9.26 -10.41
CA LYS A 47 -2.21 -10.18 -11.21
C LYS A 47 -1.63 -10.38 -12.60
N TRP A 48 -1.13 -9.32 -13.24
CA TRP A 48 -0.53 -9.43 -14.57
C TRP A 48 0.70 -10.34 -14.56
N VAL A 49 1.63 -10.17 -13.61
CA VAL A 49 2.82 -11.02 -13.54
C VAL A 49 2.50 -12.45 -13.08
N LEU A 50 1.46 -12.64 -12.26
CA LEU A 50 0.96 -13.96 -11.90
C LEU A 50 0.47 -14.71 -13.15
N GLU A 51 -0.34 -14.06 -13.99
CA GLU A 51 -0.85 -14.66 -15.22
C GLU A 51 0.27 -14.91 -16.24
N LYS A 52 1.09 -13.89 -16.55
CA LYS A 52 2.15 -14.01 -17.56
C LYS A 52 3.31 -14.92 -17.13
N GLY A 53 3.48 -15.11 -15.83
CA GLY A 53 4.48 -16.01 -15.26
C GLY A 53 4.00 -17.45 -15.05
N ALA A 54 2.73 -17.76 -15.33
CA ALA A 54 2.11 -19.04 -14.96
C ALA A 54 2.77 -20.25 -15.63
N GLU A 55 3.05 -20.20 -16.93
CA GLU A 55 3.68 -21.30 -17.68
C GLU A 55 5.06 -21.68 -17.14
N ALA A 56 5.82 -20.69 -16.67
CA ALA A 56 7.14 -20.88 -16.08
C ALA A 56 7.11 -21.04 -14.55
N ASN A 57 5.92 -21.12 -13.95
CA ASN A 57 5.68 -21.19 -12.51
C ASN A 57 6.44 -20.12 -11.71
N VAL A 58 6.49 -18.88 -12.22
CA VAL A 58 7.26 -17.78 -11.59
C VAL A 58 6.71 -17.44 -10.20
N ILE A 59 5.38 -17.40 -10.08
CA ILE A 59 4.66 -17.24 -8.81
C ILE A 59 3.65 -18.38 -8.71
N GLU A 60 3.69 -19.10 -7.60
CA GLU A 60 2.81 -20.23 -7.31
C GLU A 60 1.78 -19.86 -6.23
N ARG A 61 0.50 -20.13 -6.49
CA ARG A 61 -0.56 -20.09 -5.47
C ARG A 61 -0.60 -21.45 -4.77
N LYS A 62 -0.18 -21.50 -3.50
CA LYS A 62 -0.25 -22.69 -2.64
C LYS A 62 -1.41 -22.57 -1.65
N SER A 63 -2.04 -23.69 -1.34
CA SER A 63 -2.95 -23.82 -0.20
C SER A 63 -2.34 -24.72 0.87
N ARG A 64 -2.36 -24.27 2.12
CA ARG A 64 -1.96 -25.06 3.29
C ARG A 64 -2.91 -24.76 4.43
N ASP A 65 -3.50 -25.79 5.01
CA ASP A 65 -4.49 -25.68 6.10
C ASP A 65 -5.65 -24.72 5.77
N ASN A 66 -6.18 -24.83 4.53
CA ASN A 66 -7.20 -23.94 3.97
C ASN A 66 -6.82 -22.45 3.95
N LYS A 67 -5.52 -22.14 3.91
CA LYS A 67 -5.00 -20.78 3.75
C LYS A 67 -4.21 -20.66 2.47
N THR A 68 -4.47 -19.62 1.71
CA THR A 68 -3.75 -19.30 0.49
C THR A 68 -2.44 -18.57 0.80
N TYR A 69 -1.40 -18.94 0.07
CA TYR A 69 -0.08 -18.32 0.05
C TYR A 69 0.39 -18.17 -1.40
N PHE A 70 1.13 -17.09 -1.67
CA PHE A 70 1.81 -16.89 -2.94
C PHE A 70 3.31 -17.02 -2.73
N VAL A 71 3.94 -17.91 -3.52
CA VAL A 71 5.37 -18.23 -3.42
C VAL A 71 6.06 -17.80 -4.70
N ILE A 72 7.08 -16.96 -4.61
CA ILE A 72 7.91 -16.58 -5.75
C ILE A 72 8.99 -17.64 -5.93
N ASN A 73 8.96 -18.36 -7.05
CA ASN A 73 9.92 -19.42 -7.37
C ASN A 73 11.13 -18.90 -8.15
N ASP A 74 10.97 -17.82 -8.93
CA ASP A 74 12.04 -17.23 -9.73
C ASP A 74 11.99 -15.69 -9.72
N TYR A 75 12.85 -15.09 -8.90
CA TYR A 75 12.92 -13.63 -8.76
C TYR A 75 13.47 -12.92 -10.00
N ASN A 76 14.32 -13.58 -10.79
CA ASN A 76 14.89 -12.98 -11.99
C ASN A 76 13.83 -12.91 -13.09
N LYS A 77 13.10 -14.01 -13.33
CA LYS A 77 11.96 -14.00 -14.26
C LYS A 77 10.88 -13.02 -13.82
N LEU A 78 10.61 -12.92 -12.51
CA LEU A 78 9.67 -11.93 -12.00
C LEU A 78 10.13 -10.49 -12.31
N ARG A 79 11.42 -10.20 -12.12
CA ARG A 79 12.00 -8.90 -12.48
C ARG A 79 11.85 -8.61 -13.97
N ASP A 80 12.07 -9.60 -14.82
CA ASP A 80 11.91 -9.44 -16.27
C ASP A 80 10.45 -9.17 -16.65
N LEU A 81 9.50 -9.86 -16.02
CA LEU A 81 8.06 -9.59 -16.20
C LEU A 81 7.69 -8.17 -15.75
N PHE A 82 8.23 -7.68 -14.64
CA PHE A 82 8.05 -6.28 -14.25
C PHE A 82 8.60 -5.31 -15.31
N GLY A 83 9.75 -5.61 -15.91
CA GLY A 83 10.32 -4.82 -16.99
C GLY A 83 9.47 -4.81 -18.25
N GLN A 84 8.86 -5.94 -18.62
CA GLN A 84 7.94 -6.05 -19.74
C GLN A 84 6.68 -5.22 -19.51
N LEU A 85 6.06 -5.34 -18.34
CA LEU A 85 4.88 -4.55 -17.98
C LEU A 85 5.20 -3.06 -17.90
N LEU A 86 6.36 -2.68 -17.35
CA LEU A 86 6.80 -1.29 -17.31
C LEU A 86 6.92 -0.70 -18.72
N ARG A 87 7.50 -1.45 -19.67
CA ARG A 87 7.60 -1.03 -21.07
C ARG A 87 6.22 -0.80 -21.68
N GLU A 88 5.27 -1.71 -21.44
CA GLU A 88 3.92 -1.59 -21.98
C GLU A 88 3.15 -0.41 -21.36
N ILE A 89 3.20 -0.25 -20.03
CA ILE A 89 2.59 0.90 -19.36
C ILE A 89 3.20 2.21 -19.86
N GLN A 90 4.52 2.25 -20.07
CA GLN A 90 5.19 3.44 -20.59
C GLN A 90 4.75 3.74 -22.03
N ARG A 91 4.63 2.73 -22.90
CA ARG A 91 4.09 2.87 -24.26
C ARG A 91 2.68 3.45 -24.22
N ILE A 92 1.78 2.83 -23.46
CA ILE A 92 0.39 3.27 -23.27
C ILE A 92 0.34 4.75 -22.88
N LYS A 93 1.13 5.15 -21.88
CA LYS A 93 1.20 6.53 -21.40
C LYS A 93 1.71 7.49 -22.46
N SER A 94 2.81 7.14 -23.13
CA SER A 94 3.49 8.02 -24.09
C SER A 94 2.73 8.18 -25.41
N GLU A 95 1.99 7.16 -25.83
CA GLU A 95 1.20 7.17 -27.06
C GLU A 95 -0.26 7.61 -26.84
N GLY A 96 -0.68 7.77 -25.58
CA GLY A 96 -2.06 8.15 -25.24
C GLY A 96 -3.08 7.05 -25.55
N ASP A 97 -2.67 5.78 -25.48
CA ASP A 97 -3.50 4.61 -25.82
C ASP A 97 -4.52 4.31 -24.72
N TYR A 98 -5.61 5.08 -24.71
CA TYR A 98 -6.70 4.94 -23.73
C TYR A 98 -7.31 3.53 -23.72
N ALA A 99 -7.50 2.92 -24.88
CA ALA A 99 -8.15 1.61 -24.99
C ALA A 99 -7.31 0.52 -24.32
N ALA A 100 -6.00 0.48 -24.59
CA ALA A 100 -5.10 -0.46 -23.94
C ALA A 100 -4.98 -0.18 -22.43
N GLY A 101 -4.88 1.10 -22.04
CA GLY A 101 -4.84 1.49 -20.63
C GLY A 101 -6.08 1.05 -19.86
N LYS A 102 -7.28 1.27 -20.43
CA LYS A 102 -8.55 0.82 -19.86
C LYS A 102 -8.58 -0.70 -19.73
N ALA A 103 -8.24 -1.43 -20.80
CA ALA A 103 -8.24 -2.89 -20.77
C ALA A 103 -7.31 -3.45 -19.69
N LEU A 104 -6.12 -2.87 -19.53
CA LEU A 104 -5.16 -3.29 -18.50
C LEU A 104 -5.73 -3.08 -17.08
N VAL A 105 -6.38 -1.94 -16.83
CA VAL A 105 -6.98 -1.63 -15.51
C VAL A 105 -8.20 -2.52 -15.24
N GLU A 106 -9.13 -2.65 -16.18
CA GLU A 106 -10.36 -3.42 -15.97
C GLU A 106 -10.08 -4.92 -15.78
N ASN A 107 -9.12 -5.48 -16.53
CA ASN A 107 -8.80 -6.91 -16.46
C ASN A 107 -8.01 -7.29 -15.21
N TYR A 108 -7.09 -6.43 -14.73
CA TYR A 108 -6.16 -6.80 -13.67
C TYR A 108 -6.26 -5.93 -12.40
N GLY A 109 -6.81 -4.72 -12.48
CA GLY A 109 -6.83 -3.76 -11.39
C GLY A 109 -8.11 -3.74 -10.56
N VAL A 110 -9.26 -4.14 -11.12
CA VAL A 110 -10.58 -3.86 -10.51
C VAL A 110 -11.17 -5.05 -9.75
N GLN A 111 -11.31 -6.20 -10.41
CA GLN A 111 -12.10 -7.32 -9.89
C GLN A 111 -11.43 -8.00 -8.70
N VAL A 112 -12.23 -8.40 -7.71
CA VAL A 112 -11.79 -9.10 -6.49
C VAL A 112 -12.32 -10.54 -6.52
N ASP A 113 -11.48 -11.50 -6.18
CA ASP A 113 -11.90 -12.89 -5.99
C ASP A 113 -12.61 -13.01 -4.62
N PRO A 114 -13.91 -13.34 -4.58
CA PRO A 114 -14.67 -13.39 -3.32
C PRO A 114 -14.13 -14.41 -2.32
N GLU A 115 -13.59 -15.54 -2.77
CA GLU A 115 -13.08 -16.59 -1.88
C GLU A 115 -11.80 -16.11 -1.18
N ILE A 116 -10.88 -15.52 -1.95
CA ILE A 116 -9.66 -14.93 -1.38
C ILE A 116 -9.99 -13.76 -0.46
N HIS A 117 -10.98 -12.93 -0.82
CA HIS A 117 -11.38 -11.79 0.01
C HIS A 117 -11.91 -12.25 1.36
N GLN A 118 -12.84 -13.20 1.38
CA GLN A 118 -13.37 -13.74 2.63
C GLN A 118 -12.25 -14.37 3.48
N GLU A 119 -11.36 -15.15 2.87
CA GLU A 119 -10.22 -15.74 3.57
C GLU A 119 -9.33 -14.66 4.22
N VAL A 120 -9.07 -13.55 3.52
CA VAL A 120 -8.27 -12.44 4.04
C VAL A 120 -8.96 -11.77 5.23
N LEU A 121 -10.27 -11.54 5.17
CA LEU A 121 -11.04 -10.94 6.27
C LEU A 121 -10.99 -11.83 7.52
N ASP A 122 -11.29 -13.13 7.37
CA ASP A 122 -11.29 -14.10 8.47
C ASP A 122 -9.91 -14.24 9.15
N ARG A 123 -8.84 -14.07 8.37
CA ARG A 123 -7.46 -14.12 8.88
C ARG A 123 -7.09 -12.84 9.63
N VAL A 124 -7.50 -11.68 9.13
CA VAL A 124 -7.15 -10.38 9.71
C VAL A 124 -7.97 -10.09 10.96
N GLU A 125 -9.23 -10.51 11.02
CA GLU A 125 -10.10 -10.35 12.19
C GLU A 125 -9.44 -10.90 13.46
N LYS A 126 -8.80 -12.07 13.37
CA LYS A 126 -8.09 -12.74 14.47
C LYS A 126 -6.89 -11.95 15.01
N LEU A 127 -6.39 -10.97 14.25
CA LEU A 127 -5.25 -10.15 14.64
C LEU A 127 -5.67 -8.88 15.39
N GLY A 128 -6.95 -8.48 15.34
CA GLY A 128 -7.45 -7.29 16.03
C GLY A 128 -6.81 -5.97 15.56
N ILE A 129 -6.33 -5.90 14.31
CA ILE A 129 -5.62 -4.75 13.76
C ILE A 129 -6.48 -3.93 12.80
N ALA A 130 -6.44 -2.60 12.94
CA ALA A 130 -7.10 -1.69 12.00
C ALA A 130 -6.42 -1.72 10.60
N PRO A 131 -7.19 -1.60 9.50
CA PRO A 131 -6.65 -1.63 8.13
C PRO A 131 -6.03 -0.29 7.67
N TYR A 132 -6.31 0.78 8.41
CA TYR A 132 -5.81 2.13 8.20
C TYR A 132 -4.98 2.58 9.40
N SER A 133 -4.04 3.49 9.16
CA SER A 133 -3.16 4.05 10.19
C SER A 133 -3.17 5.56 10.10
N GLY A 134 -3.04 6.22 11.24
CA GLY A 134 -2.86 7.66 11.36
C GLY A 134 -1.66 7.95 12.26
N PHE A 135 -1.17 9.19 12.19
CA PHE A 135 -0.11 9.68 13.05
C PHE A 135 -0.59 10.93 13.76
N ILE A 136 -0.05 11.16 14.95
CA ILE A 136 -0.15 12.43 15.66
C ILE A 136 1.19 13.14 15.59
N ASN A 137 1.15 14.46 15.60
CA ASN A 137 2.35 15.27 15.44
C ASN A 137 3.14 15.38 16.75
N PRO A 138 4.46 15.63 16.68
CA PRO A 138 5.20 16.13 17.83
C PRO A 138 4.73 17.54 18.23
N VAL A 139 5.04 17.95 19.46
CA VAL A 139 4.89 19.33 19.91
C VAL A 139 6.26 20.00 19.93
N LEU A 140 6.35 21.17 19.30
CA LEU A 140 7.55 22.01 19.31
C LEU A 140 7.33 23.20 20.25
N THR A 141 8.18 23.34 21.25
CA THR A 141 8.10 24.40 22.26
C THR A 141 9.36 25.25 22.22
N PRO A 142 9.27 26.55 21.88
CA PRO A 142 10.43 27.43 21.90
C PRO A 142 10.93 27.63 23.35
N VAL A 143 12.25 27.61 23.53
CA VAL A 143 12.91 28.01 24.76
C VAL A 143 13.39 29.44 24.60
N MET A 144 12.92 30.32 25.48
CA MET A 144 13.23 31.75 25.43
C MET A 144 14.41 32.07 26.36
N GLY A 145 15.40 32.81 25.87
CA GLY A 145 16.47 33.39 26.67
C GLY A 145 16.03 34.65 27.41
N GLU A 146 16.90 35.17 28.28
CA GLU A 146 16.64 36.39 29.07
C GLU A 146 16.40 37.64 28.20
N ASP A 147 16.98 37.68 27.00
CA ASP A 147 16.79 38.76 26.03
C ASP A 147 15.50 38.63 25.21
N GLY A 148 14.65 37.65 25.53
CA GLY A 148 13.40 37.39 24.83
C GLY A 148 13.59 36.75 23.45
N LYS A 149 14.79 36.32 23.09
CA LYS A 149 15.04 35.57 21.84
C LYS A 149 14.96 34.07 22.08
N ILE A 150 14.65 33.32 21.02
CA ILE A 150 14.67 31.87 21.05
C ILE A 150 16.13 31.40 21.15
N THR A 151 16.42 30.55 22.13
CA THR A 151 17.75 29.94 22.32
C THR A 151 17.77 28.46 21.93
N ASP A 152 16.61 27.80 21.97
CA ASP A 152 16.43 26.39 21.62
C ASP A 152 14.97 26.11 21.25
N VAL A 153 14.69 24.96 20.63
CA VAL A 153 13.34 24.46 20.40
C VAL A 153 13.27 23.02 20.88
N LYS A 154 12.47 22.78 21.94
CA LYS A 154 12.25 21.45 22.49
C LYS A 154 11.19 20.72 21.70
N ILE A 155 11.45 19.44 21.40
CA ILE A 155 10.48 18.52 20.81
C ILE A 155 9.94 17.56 21.88
N SER A 156 8.63 17.34 21.90
CA SER A 156 7.99 16.27 22.67
C SER A 156 7.07 15.44 21.79
N TYR A 157 6.87 14.17 22.17
CA TYR A 157 6.08 13.20 21.42
C TYR A 157 4.85 12.83 22.24
N PRO A 158 3.74 13.56 22.11
CA PRO A 158 2.49 13.17 22.78
C PRO A 158 1.98 11.84 22.21
N GLU A 159 1.23 11.09 23.02
CA GLU A 159 0.69 9.78 22.65
C GLU A 159 -0.85 9.77 22.53
N ASP A 160 -1.51 10.89 22.82
CA ASP A 160 -2.97 11.01 22.85
C ASP A 160 -3.51 11.83 21.67
N PHE A 161 -4.22 11.13 20.78
CA PHE A 161 -4.91 11.71 19.62
C PHE A 161 -5.96 12.75 20.00
N THR A 162 -6.77 12.46 21.01
CA THR A 162 -7.89 13.31 21.43
C THR A 162 -7.37 14.62 22.00
N LEU A 163 -6.38 14.56 22.89
CA LEU A 163 -5.80 15.75 23.49
C LEU A 163 -5.13 16.66 22.44
N GLN A 164 -4.42 16.07 21.47
CA GLN A 164 -3.83 16.84 20.39
C GLN A 164 -4.88 17.54 19.52
N HIS A 165 -5.94 16.85 19.14
CA HIS A 165 -6.99 17.43 18.31
C HIS A 165 -7.78 18.53 19.03
N LEU A 166 -8.06 18.35 20.32
CA LEU A 166 -8.67 19.40 21.14
C LEU A 166 -7.76 20.62 21.28
N PHE A 167 -6.46 20.42 21.45
CA PHE A 167 -5.48 21.51 21.47
C PHE A 167 -5.45 22.27 20.15
N TYR A 168 -5.44 21.58 19.00
CA TYR A 168 -5.48 22.22 17.69
C TYR A 168 -6.78 22.97 17.43
N ALA A 169 -7.93 22.37 17.75
CA ALA A 169 -9.21 23.03 17.60
C ALA A 169 -9.28 24.34 18.41
N LYS A 170 -8.74 24.33 19.63
CA LYS A 170 -8.73 25.51 20.52
C LYS A 170 -7.76 26.60 20.05
N ASN A 171 -6.55 26.26 19.62
CA ASN A 171 -5.47 27.23 19.40
C ASN A 171 -5.24 27.58 17.92
N TYR A 172 -5.64 26.70 16.99
CA TYR A 172 -5.40 26.84 15.55
C TYR A 172 -6.69 26.76 14.70
N GLY A 173 -7.87 26.72 15.34
CA GLY A 173 -9.17 26.83 14.67
C GLY A 173 -9.48 28.26 14.26
N LEU A 174 -8.73 28.81 13.31
CA LEU A 174 -8.77 30.24 12.96
C LEU A 174 -9.86 30.62 11.94
N LEU A 175 -10.54 29.64 11.34
CA LEU A 175 -11.59 29.88 10.35
C LEU A 175 -12.97 29.98 11.02
N PRO A 176 -13.87 30.85 10.52
CA PRO A 176 -15.25 30.89 10.99
C PRO A 176 -15.99 29.59 10.64
N ILE A 177 -17.07 29.32 11.36
CA ILE A 177 -17.92 28.14 11.14
C ILE A 177 -18.61 28.18 9.77
N TYR A 178 -18.83 29.39 9.24
CA TYR A 178 -19.41 29.62 7.91
C TYR A 178 -18.43 30.46 7.08
N ASN A 179 -18.03 29.94 5.91
CA ASN A 179 -17.12 30.58 4.95
C ASN A 179 -17.83 30.71 3.60
#